data_AF-A0A1V5HFW3-F1
#
_entry.id   AF-A0A1V5HFW3-F1
#
_cell.length_a   1.000
_cell.length_b   1.000
_cell.length_c   1.000
_cell.angle_alpha   90.00
_cell.angle_beta   90.00
_cell.angle_gamma   90.00
#
_symmetry.space_group_name_H-M   'P 1'
#
loop_
_entity.id
_entity.type
_entity.pdbx_description
1 polymer ?
#
loop_
_entity_poly.entity_id
_entity_poly.type
_entity_poly.pdbx_seq_one_letter_code
_entity_poly.pdbx_strand_id
1 'polypeptide(L)'
;MKYFSEVNFAVTVCDKDGKIVEMNNRSLQVNQKEGENLVGGNVIDCYPELARTKLIDLMNSQKSNAYTIEKNGVKKLIYQTRGTKMANIWD
;
A
#
# COMPACT_ATOMS: atom_id res chain seq x y z
N MET A 1 -1.30 14.61 -10.56
CA MET A 1 -0.20 14.75 -11.53
C MET A 1 -0.18 13.52 -12.43
N LYS A 2 0.03 13.70 -13.74
CA LYS A 2 -0.01 12.60 -14.75
C LYS A 2 0.89 11.40 -14.39
N TYR A 3 2.06 11.68 -13.81
CA TYR A 3 3.01 10.64 -13.41
C TYR A 3 2.48 9.69 -12.33
N PHE A 4 1.74 10.19 -11.34
CA PHE A 4 1.24 9.33 -10.25
C PHE A 4 0.29 8.25 -10.75
N SER A 5 -0.58 8.60 -11.70
CA SER A 5 -1.56 7.69 -12.32
C SER A 5 -0.96 6.72 -13.35
N GLU A 6 0.20 7.04 -13.93
CA GLU A 6 0.77 6.30 -15.08
C GLU A 6 1.99 5.42 -14.72
N VAL A 7 2.56 5.56 -13.52
CA VAL A 7 3.66 4.69 -13.09
C VAL A 7 3.21 3.23 -12.96
N ASN A 8 4.13 2.31 -13.28
CA ASN A 8 3.91 0.87 -13.29
C ASN A 8 3.96 0.20 -11.89
N PHE A 9 4.14 0.98 -10.82
CA PHE A 9 4.12 0.50 -9.44
C PHE A 9 2.89 1.00 -8.67
N ALA A 10 2.45 0.23 -7.68
CA ALA A 10 1.26 0.55 -6.91
C ALA A 10 1.59 1.51 -5.76
N VAL A 11 0.81 2.59 -5.64
CA VAL A 11 0.91 3.53 -4.53
C VAL A 11 -0.45 3.71 -3.86
N THR A 12 -0.48 3.59 -2.54
CA THR A 12 -1.62 3.88 -1.68
C THR A 12 -1.20 4.91 -0.64
N VAL A 13 -1.94 6.01 -0.57
CA VAL A 13 -1.72 7.09 0.40
C VAL A 13 -2.82 6.99 1.45
N CYS A 14 -2.43 7.07 2.73
CA CYS A 14 -3.36 7.14 3.84
C CYS A 14 -3.02 8.29 4.77
N ASP A 15 -4.01 8.76 5.53
CA ASP A 15 -3.77 9.67 6.64
C ASP A 15 -3.10 8.96 7.83
N LYS A 16 -2.86 9.73 8.90
CA LYS A 16 -2.21 9.24 10.12
C LYS A 16 -2.99 8.15 10.86
N ASP A 17 -4.30 8.06 10.63
CA ASP A 17 -5.18 7.09 11.28
C ASP A 17 -5.44 5.88 10.36
N GLY A 18 -4.81 5.86 9.18
CA GLY A 18 -4.85 4.77 8.21
C GLY A 18 -5.96 4.89 7.19
N LYS A 19 -6.73 5.98 7.19
CA LYS A 19 -7.79 6.19 6.18
C LYS A 19 -7.15 6.41 4.81
N ILE A 20 -7.53 5.60 3.83
CA ILE A 20 -7.03 5.70 2.46
C ILE A 20 -7.59 6.97 1.83
N VAL A 21 -6.69 7.88 1.43
CA VAL A 21 -7.05 9.16 0.80
C VAL A 21 -6.84 9.13 -0.70
N GLU A 22 -5.89 8.33 -1.18
CA GLU A 22 -5.57 8.25 -2.61
C GLU A 22 -4.95 6.91 -2.98
N MET A 23 -5.28 6.42 -4.17
CA MET A 23 -4.66 5.24 -4.78
C MET A 23 -4.40 5.55 -6.25
N ASN A 24 -3.22 5.18 -6.75
CA ASN A 24 -2.98 5.29 -8.19
C ASN A 24 -3.63 4.14 -8.97
N ASN A 25 -3.68 4.27 -10.30
CA ASN A 25 -4.30 3.29 -11.19
C ASN A 25 -3.75 1.87 -10.96
N ARG A 26 -2.43 1.73 -10.82
CA ARG A 26 -1.82 0.41 -10.55
C ARG A 26 -2.24 -0.15 -9.20
N SER A 27 -2.35 0.67 -8.15
CA SER A 27 -2.79 0.23 -6.83
C SER A 27 -4.25 -0.23 -6.83
N LEU A 28 -5.12 0.48 -7.55
CA LEU A 28 -6.51 0.06 -7.74
C LEU A 28 -6.56 -1.31 -8.42
N GLN A 29 -5.84 -1.50 -9.53
CA GLN A 29 -5.81 -2.77 -10.28
C GLN A 29 -5.33 -3.97 -9.44
N VAL A 30 -4.34 -3.78 -8.55
CA VAL A 30 -3.75 -4.91 -7.81
C VAL A 30 -4.41 -5.18 -6.46
N ASN A 31 -5.11 -4.21 -5.89
CA ASN A 31 -5.67 -4.32 -4.53
C ASN A 31 -7.21 -4.30 -4.49
N GLN A 32 -7.89 -3.66 -5.44
CA GLN A 32 -9.34 -3.48 -5.42
C GLN A 32 -10.04 -4.61 -6.16
N LYS A 33 -11.05 -5.21 -5.53
CA LYS A 33 -11.94 -6.15 -6.21
C LYS A 33 -13.03 -5.41 -6.98
N GLU A 34 -13.64 -6.08 -7.94
CA GLU A 34 -14.78 -5.54 -8.67
C GLU A 34 -15.91 -5.13 -7.71
N GLY A 35 -16.42 -3.89 -7.85
CA GLY A 35 -17.47 -3.32 -7.00
C GLY A 35 -17.03 -2.85 -5.60
N GLU A 36 -15.79 -3.08 -5.20
CA GLU A 36 -15.23 -2.55 -3.95
C GLU A 36 -14.81 -1.09 -4.12
N ASN A 37 -14.85 -0.27 -3.07
CA ASN A 37 -14.16 1.03 -3.04
C ASN A 37 -13.26 1.10 -1.81
N LEU A 38 -11.94 1.14 -2.04
CA LEU A 38 -10.96 1.19 -0.97
C LEU A 38 -10.67 2.62 -0.50
N VAL A 39 -10.91 3.62 -1.35
CA VAL A 39 -10.73 5.03 -0.95
C VAL A 39 -11.81 5.40 0.07
N GLY A 40 -11.39 5.95 1.20
CA GLY A 40 -12.24 6.21 2.36
C GLY A 40 -12.29 5.07 3.39
N GLY A 41 -11.87 3.86 3.02
CA GLY A 41 -11.66 2.74 3.96
C GLY A 41 -10.35 2.89 4.76
N ASN A 42 -10.04 1.92 5.62
CA ASN A 42 -8.81 1.92 6.41
C ASN A 42 -7.80 0.88 5.92
N VAL A 43 -6.56 1.29 5.68
CA VAL A 43 -5.48 0.43 5.18
C VAL A 43 -5.12 -0.67 6.18
N ILE A 44 -5.36 -0.48 7.47
CA ILE A 44 -5.11 -1.48 8.52
C ILE A 44 -6.05 -2.67 8.38
N ASP A 45 -7.30 -2.43 7.96
CA ASP A 45 -8.30 -3.49 7.81
C ASP A 45 -7.95 -4.48 6.70
N CYS A 46 -7.18 -4.04 5.71
CA CYS A 46 -6.69 -4.86 4.60
C CYS A 46 -5.63 -5.89 5.01
N TYR A 47 -5.10 -5.86 6.24
CA TYR A 47 -4.04 -6.76 6.70
C TYR A 47 -4.57 -7.85 7.64
N PRO A 48 -3.99 -9.07 7.58
CA PRO A 48 -4.13 -10.07 8.64
C PRO A 48 -3.60 -9.55 9.98
N GLU A 49 -4.12 -10.08 11.09
CA GLU A 49 -3.83 -9.64 12.46
C GLU A 49 -2.34 -9.44 12.76
N LEU A 50 -1.50 -10.43 12.43
CA LEU A 50 -0.04 -10.36 12.65
C LEU A 50 0.65 -9.21 11.90
N ALA A 51 0.11 -8.82 10.74
CA ALA A 51 0.65 -7.74 9.94
C ALA A 51 0.09 -6.37 10.34
N ARG A 52 -1.07 -6.32 11.02
CA ARG A 52 -1.65 -5.08 11.55
C ARG A 52 -0.75 -4.44 12.60
N THR A 53 -0.29 -5.21 13.58
CA THR A 53 0.58 -4.70 14.66
C THR A 53 1.84 -4.06 14.09
N LYS A 54 2.51 -4.73 13.15
CA LYS A 54 3.71 -4.20 12.49
C LYS A 54 3.45 -2.90 11.72
N LEU A 55 2.29 -2.79 11.06
CA LEU A 55 1.91 -1.59 10.34
C LEU A 55 1.64 -0.42 11.30
N ILE A 56 0.91 -0.68 12.39
CA ILE A 56 0.62 0.34 13.42
C ILE A 56 1.92 0.84 14.04
N ASP A 57 2.84 -0.06 14.40
CA ASP A 57 4.16 0.31 14.93
C ASP A 57 4.96 1.15 13.93
N LEU A 58 4.90 0.82 12.65
CA LEU A 58 5.55 1.60 11.60
C LEU A 58 4.97 3.01 11.50
N MET A 59 3.64 3.12 11.49
CA MET A 59 2.92 4.40 11.43
C MET A 59 3.27 5.29 12.63
N ASN A 60 3.43 4.71 13.82
CA ASN A 60 3.79 5.41 15.05
C ASN A 60 5.28 5.77 15.13
N SER A 61 6.18 4.92 14.63
CA SER A 61 7.63 5.06 14.82
C SER A 61 8.32 6.01 13.82
N GLN A 62 7.59 6.56 12.85
CA GLN A 62 8.13 7.41 11.77
C GLN A 62 9.27 6.77 10.95
N LYS A 63 9.39 5.44 10.99
CA LYS A 63 10.42 4.70 10.26
C LYS A 63 9.92 4.28 8.89
N SER A 64 10.85 4.12 7.96
CA SER A 64 10.56 3.44 6.69
C SER A 64 10.84 1.95 6.83
N ASN A 65 10.06 1.12 6.14
CA ASN A 65 10.26 -0.32 6.06
C ASN A 65 10.32 -0.74 4.59
N ALA A 66 11.41 -1.40 4.22
CA ALA A 66 11.67 -1.86 2.86
C ALA A 66 12.00 -3.34 2.90
N TYR A 67 11.22 -4.16 2.19
CA TYR A 67 11.41 -5.61 2.16
C TYR A 67 10.91 -6.20 0.85
N THR A 68 11.32 -7.43 0.53
CA THR A 68 10.80 -8.14 -0.64
C THR A 68 9.90 -9.29 -0.23
N ILE A 69 8.87 -9.55 -1.04
CA ILE A 69 8.05 -10.76 -0.95
C ILE A 69 8.07 -11.50 -2.29
N GLU A 70 7.69 -12.77 -2.27
CA GLU A 70 7.39 -13.53 -3.47
C GLU A 70 5.93 -13.94 -3.44
N LYS A 71 5.21 -13.70 -4.53
CA LYS A 71 3.80 -14.09 -4.67
C LYS A 71 3.56 -14.53 -6.11
N ASN A 72 3.07 -15.76 -6.29
CA ASN A 72 2.85 -16.38 -7.60
C ASN A 72 4.10 -16.36 -8.50
N GLY A 73 5.29 -16.62 -7.93
CA GLY A 73 6.56 -16.60 -8.64
C GLY A 73 7.11 -15.20 -8.99
N VAL A 74 6.41 -14.14 -8.59
CA VAL A 74 6.82 -12.75 -8.84
C VAL A 74 7.40 -12.14 -7.57
N LYS A 75 8.63 -11.60 -7.67
CA LYS A 75 9.30 -10.89 -6.57
C LYS A 75 8.85 -9.43 -6.53
N LYS A 76 8.33 -9.01 -5.38
CA LYS A 76 7.83 -7.64 -5.16
C LYS A 76 8.66 -6.95 -4.11
N LEU A 77 8.97 -5.67 -4.32
CA LEU A 77 9.58 -4.80 -3.32
C LEU A 77 8.46 -3.99 -2.65
N ILE A 78 8.30 -4.14 -1.34
CA ILE A 78 7.38 -3.34 -0.56
C ILE A 78 8.18 -2.24 0.14
N TYR A 79 7.73 -0.99 -0.03
CA TYR A 79 8.32 0.18 0.61
C TYR A 79 7.25 0.98 1.33
N GLN A 80 7.27 0.93 2.66
CA GLN A 80 6.33 1.64 3.51
C GLN A 80 7.07 2.82 4.15
N THR A 81 6.54 4.02 4.01
CA THR A 81 7.10 5.21 4.66
C THR A 81 5.99 6.07 5.24
N ARG A 82 6.34 7.02 6.11
CA ARG A 82 5.35 7.88 6.77
C ARG A 82 4.58 8.68 5.72
N GLY A 83 3.27 8.46 5.66
CA GLY A 83 2.34 9.14 4.75
C GLY A 83 2.16 8.48 3.38
N THR A 84 2.89 7.42 3.03
CA THR A 84 2.70 6.73 1.74
C THR A 84 3.11 5.25 1.81
N LYS A 85 2.21 4.35 1.42
CA LYS A 85 2.53 2.94 1.15
C LYS A 85 2.84 2.80 -0.35
N MET A 86 4.08 2.47 -0.67
CA MET A 86 4.53 2.18 -2.03
C MET A 86 4.80 0.68 -2.16
N ALA A 87 4.27 0.04 -3.19
CA ALA A 87 4.59 -1.33 -3.55
C ALA A 87 5.21 -1.32 -4.96
N ASN A 88 6.52 -1.55 -5.02
CA ASN A 88 7.27 -1.77 -6.23
C ASN A 88 7.08 -3.21 -6.73
N ILE A 89 6.75 -3.29 -8.01
CA ILE A 89 6.50 -4.52 -8.77
C ILE A 89 7.65 -4.59 -9.77
N TRP A 90 8.46 -5.63 -9.73
CA TRP A 90 9.14 -6.08 -10.93
C TRP A 90 8.23 -7.15 -11.51
N ASP A 91 7.84 -6.99 -12.78
CA ASP A 91 6.91 -7.87 -13.48
C ASP A 91 7.36 -9.34 -13.49
#